data_AF-I9QNF6-F1
#
_entry.id   AF-I9QNF6-F1
#
_cell.length_a   1.000
_cell.length_b   1.000
_cell.length_c   1.000
_cell.angle_alpha   90.00
_cell.angle_beta   90.00
_cell.angle_gamma   90.00
#
_symmetry.space_group_name_H-M   'P 1'
#
loop_
_entity.id
_entity.type
_entity.pdbx_description
1 polymer ?
#
loop_
_entity_poly.entity_id
_entity_poly.type
_entity_poly.pdbx_seq_one_letter_code
_entity_poly.pdbx_strand_id
1 'polypeptide(L)'
;MEFKTLEEVFEIKNGYTPSKNNPEFWKNGTIPWFRMEDIRENGRILKDSIQHITPKALKGKKLFPKNSIIISTTATIGEHALLIVDSLANQQFTFLSKKANCDLALDMKFFFTNAFF
;
A
#
# COMPACT_ATOMS: atom_id res chain seq x y z
N MET A 1 -23.01 -18.70 -10.53
CA MET A 1 -21.72 -18.01 -10.27
C MET A 1 -22.08 -16.72 -9.55
N GLU A 2 -21.56 -16.51 -8.34
CA GLU A 2 -21.81 -15.28 -7.58
C GLU A 2 -20.67 -14.30 -7.89
N PHE A 3 -21.01 -13.07 -8.25
CA PHE A 3 -20.04 -12.00 -8.48
C PHE A 3 -19.98 -11.11 -7.25
N LYS A 4 -18.77 -10.74 -6.83
CA LYS A 4 -18.53 -9.74 -5.78
C LYS A 4 -17.73 -8.59 -6.36
N THR A 5 -18.07 -7.39 -5.94
CA THR A 5 -17.30 -6.17 -6.22
C THR A 5 -16.01 -6.14 -5.39
N LEU A 6 -15.02 -5.37 -5.83
CA LEU A 6 -13.80 -5.17 -5.04
C LEU A 6 -14.10 -4.53 -3.68
N GLU A 7 -15.06 -3.62 -3.60
CA GLU A 7 -15.43 -2.94 -2.36
C GLU A 7 -16.06 -3.88 -1.34
N GLU A 8 -16.69 -4.98 -1.75
CA GLU A 8 -17.21 -6.00 -0.82
C GLU A 8 -16.07 -6.78 -0.12
N VAL A 9 -14.92 -6.93 -0.78
CA VAL A 9 -13.79 -7.74 -0.30
C VAL A 9 -12.70 -6.89 0.33
N PHE A 10 -12.45 -5.70 -0.20
CA PHE A 10 -11.31 -4.85 0.13
C PHE A 10 -11.72 -3.51 0.73
N GLU A 11 -10.94 -3.06 1.70
CA GLU A 11 -10.86 -1.67 2.07
C GLU A 11 -9.96 -0.96 1.05
N ILE A 12 -10.57 -0.05 0.28
CA ILE A 12 -9.91 0.72 -0.77
C ILE A 12 -9.65 2.13 -0.28
N LYS A 13 -8.39 2.55 -0.29
CA LYS A 13 -7.97 3.88 0.16
C LYS A 13 -6.81 4.40 -0.65
N ASN A 14 -6.74 5.72 -0.81
CA ASN A 14 -5.56 6.35 -1.41
C ASN A 14 -4.41 6.45 -0.41
N GLY A 15 -3.20 6.45 -0.94
CA GLY A 15 -1.99 6.74 -0.20
C GLY A 15 -1.99 8.16 0.38
N TYR A 16 -0.94 8.46 1.12
CA TYR A 16 -0.80 9.72 1.82
C TYR A 16 0.64 10.21 1.72
N THR A 17 0.80 11.48 1.34
CA THR A 17 2.10 12.16 1.33
C THR A 17 2.17 13.09 2.54
N PRO A 18 3.01 12.81 3.54
CA PRO A 18 3.27 13.77 4.60
C PRO A 18 3.85 15.07 4.04
N SER A 19 3.68 16.18 4.78
CA SER A 19 4.30 17.45 4.36
C SER A 19 5.81 17.30 4.31
N LYS A 20 6.40 17.54 3.14
CA LYS A 20 7.87 17.55 2.96
C LYS A 20 8.54 18.72 3.69
N ASN A 21 7.78 19.78 3.97
CA ASN A 21 8.27 20.96 4.67
C ASN A 21 8.38 20.77 6.19
N ASN A 22 7.94 19.62 6.73
CA ASN A 22 8.15 19.29 8.13
C ASN A 22 9.18 18.15 8.26
N PRO A 23 10.46 18.46 8.53
CA PRO A 23 11.52 17.46 8.65
C PRO A 23 11.26 16.40 9.73
N GLU A 24 10.50 16.73 10.79
CA GLU A 24 10.16 15.77 11.84
C GLU A 24 9.34 14.57 11.35
N PHE A 25 8.68 14.70 10.19
CA PHE A 25 7.94 13.60 9.58
C PHE A 25 8.83 12.58 8.89
N TRP A 26 10.09 12.92 8.64
CA TRP A 26 11.02 12.12 7.81
C TRP A 26 12.31 11.75 8.55
N LYS A 27 12.85 12.66 9.37
CA LYS A 27 14.10 12.44 10.10
C LYS A 27 13.94 11.29 11.09
N ASN A 28 14.82 10.29 11.00
CA ASN A 28 14.77 9.06 11.80
C ASN A 28 13.42 8.33 11.67
N GLY A 29 12.82 8.37 10.49
CA GLY A 29 11.62 7.59 10.19
C GLY A 29 11.86 6.10 10.36
N THR A 30 10.84 5.39 10.81
CA THR A 30 10.89 3.93 11.06
C THR A 30 9.80 3.19 10.30
N ILE A 31 8.86 3.91 9.69
CA ILE A 31 7.72 3.35 8.98
C ILE A 31 8.01 3.48 7.48
N PRO A 32 8.01 2.38 6.71
CA PRO A 32 8.20 2.45 5.27
C PRO A 32 7.14 3.33 4.59
N TRP A 33 7.59 4.19 3.67
CA TRP A 33 6.75 5.02 2.82
C TRP A 33 7.08 4.80 1.35
N PHE A 34 6.25 4.00 0.70
CA PHE A 34 6.50 3.51 -0.66
C PHE A 34 6.15 4.52 -1.76
N ARG A 35 6.96 4.51 -2.81
CA ARG A 35 6.82 5.28 -4.03
C ARG A 35 7.02 4.38 -5.26
N MET A 36 6.87 4.94 -6.44
CA MET A 36 7.12 4.23 -7.70
C MET A 36 8.58 3.81 -7.83
N GLU A 37 9.52 4.59 -7.30
CA GLU A 37 10.94 4.25 -7.29
C GLU A 37 11.20 2.94 -6.53
N ASP A 38 10.48 2.71 -5.43
CA ASP A 38 10.63 1.48 -4.64
C ASP A 38 10.20 0.23 -5.42
N ILE A 39 9.15 0.33 -6.25
CA ILE A 39 8.71 -0.77 -7.14
C ILE A 39 9.77 -1.02 -8.23
N ARG A 40 10.33 0.04 -8.81
CA ARG A 40 11.34 -0.07 -9.88
C ARG A 40 12.65 -0.68 -9.38
N GLU A 41 13.04 -0.35 -8.15
CA GLU A 41 14.31 -0.80 -7.56
C GLU A 41 14.20 -2.19 -6.93
N ASN A 42 13.09 -2.49 -6.23
CA ASN A 42 12.94 -3.71 -5.43
C ASN A 42 11.99 -4.74 -6.05
N GLY A 43 11.38 -4.42 -7.19
CA GLY A 43 10.35 -5.24 -7.82
C GLY A 43 8.99 -5.12 -7.11
N ARG A 44 8.10 -6.08 -7.37
CA ARG A 44 6.69 -5.99 -6.97
C ARG A 44 6.35 -6.63 -5.61
N ILE A 45 7.34 -7.07 -4.83
CA ILE A 45 7.14 -7.57 -3.46
C ILE A 45 7.98 -6.70 -2.53
N LEU A 46 7.32 -5.85 -1.74
CA LEU A 46 7.96 -4.77 -1.02
C LEU A 46 7.98 -5.04 0.49
N LYS A 47 9.19 -5.06 1.06
CA LYS A 47 9.44 -5.25 2.50
C LYS A 47 9.97 -4.01 3.21
N ASP A 48 10.57 -3.10 2.46
CA ASP A 48 11.17 -1.88 2.96
C ASP A 48 11.27 -0.85 1.83
N SER A 49 11.33 0.43 2.18
CA SER A 49 11.35 1.55 1.23
C SER A 49 12.62 2.40 1.37
N ILE A 50 12.94 3.12 0.31
CA ILE A 50 14.04 4.09 0.26
C ILE A 50 13.84 5.22 1.28
N GLN A 51 12.57 5.59 1.53
CA GLN A 51 12.23 6.65 2.48
C GLN A 51 11.32 6.12 3.60
N HIS A 52 11.58 6.57 4.82
CA HIS A 52 10.76 6.25 5.99
C HIS A 52 10.16 7.51 6.56
N ILE A 53 8.98 7.34 7.17
CA ILE A 53 8.30 8.39 7.91
C ILE A 53 8.29 8.07 9.39
N THR A 54 8.13 9.09 10.22
CA THR A 54 7.96 8.93 11.67
C THR A 54 6.50 8.66 12.03
N PRO A 55 6.20 8.06 13.19
CA PRO A 55 4.81 7.94 13.66
C PRO A 55 4.05 9.27 13.75
N LYS A 56 4.77 10.39 14.00
CA LYS A 56 4.19 11.74 14.01
C LYS A 56 3.57 12.13 12.65
N ALA A 57 4.13 11.62 11.55
CA ALA A 57 3.66 11.91 10.20
C ALA A 57 2.26 11.35 9.92
N LEU A 58 1.80 10.33 10.68
CA LEU A 58 0.54 9.66 10.43
C LEU A 58 -0.68 10.57 10.64
N LYS A 59 -0.61 11.56 11.54
CA LYS A 59 -1.72 12.48 11.85
C LYS A 59 -3.08 11.78 12.04
N GLY A 60 -3.09 10.65 12.75
CA GLY A 60 -4.30 9.85 12.98
C GLY A 60 -4.72 8.94 11.82
N LYS A 61 -3.98 8.91 10.70
CA LYS A 61 -4.16 7.91 9.64
C LYS A 61 -3.64 6.55 10.12
N LYS A 62 -4.33 5.50 9.70
CA LYS A 62 -3.89 4.12 9.92
C LYS A 62 -2.86 3.74 8.87
N LEU A 63 -1.91 2.89 9.27
CA LEU A 63 -1.06 2.20 8.31
C LEU A 63 -1.89 1.21 7.49
N PHE A 64 -1.41 0.95 6.29
CA PHE A 64 -1.88 -0.18 5.53
C PHE A 64 -1.22 -1.43 6.08
N PRO A 65 -2.01 -2.47 6.40
CA PRO A 65 -1.45 -3.70 6.95
C PRO A 65 -0.60 -4.42 5.91
N LYS A 66 0.34 -5.23 6.38
CA LYS A 66 1.00 -6.24 5.54
C LYS A 66 -0.05 -7.10 4.83
N ASN A 67 0.33 -7.63 3.67
CA ASN A 67 -0.51 -8.34 2.72
C ASN A 67 -1.51 -7.45 1.97
N SER A 68 -1.39 -6.13 2.04
CA SER A 68 -2.09 -5.21 1.15
C SER A 68 -1.38 -5.07 -0.19
N ILE A 69 -2.14 -4.71 -1.22
CA ILE A 69 -1.60 -4.41 -2.57
C ILE A 69 -1.68 -2.90 -2.80
N ILE A 70 -0.63 -2.30 -3.33
CA ILE A 70 -0.66 -0.94 -3.88
C ILE A 70 -0.76 -0.99 -5.40
N ILE A 71 -1.55 -0.08 -5.97
CA ILE A 71 -1.75 0.04 -7.42
C ILE A 71 -1.67 1.52 -7.79
N SER A 72 -0.85 1.85 -8.77
CA SER A 72 -0.75 3.19 -9.35
C SER A 72 -1.98 3.45 -10.22
N THR A 73 -2.67 4.56 -9.96
CA THR A 73 -3.90 4.96 -10.67
C THR A 73 -3.70 6.23 -11.50
N THR A 74 -2.45 6.68 -11.68
CA THR A 74 -2.11 7.96 -12.34
C THR A 74 -1.09 7.80 -13.47
N ALA A 75 0.17 8.24 -13.30
CA ALA A 75 1.13 8.35 -14.41
C ALA A 75 1.61 6.99 -14.96
N THR A 76 1.44 5.91 -14.21
CA THR A 76 1.83 4.54 -14.56
C THR A 76 0.71 3.58 -14.17
N ILE A 77 -0.47 3.78 -14.77
CA ILE A 77 -1.68 3.05 -14.42
C ILE A 77 -1.42 1.55 -14.45
N GLY A 78 -1.80 0.85 -13.38
CA GLY A 78 -1.71 -0.59 -13.28
C GLY A 78 -0.38 -1.11 -12.75
N GLU A 79 0.66 -0.28 -12.58
CA GLU A 79 1.84 -0.69 -11.83
C GLU A 79 1.46 -0.97 -10.37
N HIS A 80 1.86 -2.13 -9.86
CA HIS A 80 1.35 -2.65 -8.59
C HIS A 80 2.41 -3.46 -7.84
N ALA A 81 2.25 -3.53 -6.52
CA ALA A 81 3.12 -4.32 -5.65
C ALA A 81 2.39 -4.86 -4.43
N LEU A 82 2.83 -6.03 -3.95
CA LEU A 82 2.41 -6.64 -2.69
C LEU A 82 3.29 -6.14 -1.55
N LEU A 83 2.66 -5.63 -0.50
CA LEU A 83 3.34 -5.18 0.72
C LEU A 83 3.45 -6.34 1.71
N ILE A 84 4.64 -6.59 2.24
CA ILE A 84 4.87 -7.61 3.28
C ILE A 84 5.23 -7.00 4.65
N VAL A 85 5.00 -5.68 4.80
CA VAL A 85 5.19 -4.89 6.02
C VAL A 85 4.04 -3.88 6.15
N ASP A 86 3.72 -3.47 7.38
CA ASP A 86 2.78 -2.38 7.62
C ASP A 86 3.41 -1.05 7.20
N SER A 87 2.71 -0.26 6.38
CA SER A 87 3.34 0.88 5.72
C SER A 87 2.37 1.96 5.24
N LEU A 88 2.92 3.03 4.68
CA LEU A 88 2.20 3.99 3.84
C LEU A 88 2.80 4.02 2.44
N ALA A 89 2.14 4.71 1.51
CA ALA A 89 2.67 4.99 0.18
C ALA A 89 2.21 6.36 -0.29
N ASN A 90 2.84 6.84 -1.35
CA ASN A 90 2.50 8.09 -2.03
C ASN A 90 1.02 8.16 -2.41
N GLN A 91 0.45 9.38 -2.40
CA GLN A 91 -0.94 9.66 -2.77
C GLN A 91 -1.36 9.20 -4.18
N GLN A 92 -0.39 8.93 -5.06
CA GLN A 92 -0.62 8.39 -6.41
C GLN A 92 -0.95 6.88 -6.43
N PHE A 93 -0.83 6.20 -5.29
CA PHE A 93 -1.23 4.81 -5.12
C PHE A 93 -2.61 4.70 -4.47
N THR A 94 -3.34 3.69 -4.90
CA THR A 94 -4.54 3.17 -4.24
C THR A 94 -4.20 1.81 -3.62
N PHE A 95 -4.65 1.61 -2.41
CA PHE A 95 -4.44 0.40 -1.62
C PHE A 95 -5.66 -0.52 -1.71
N LEU A 96 -5.40 -1.81 -1.81
CA LEU A 96 -6.38 -2.88 -1.62
C LEU A 96 -5.96 -3.70 -0.39
N SER A 97 -6.67 -3.51 0.72
CA SER A 97 -6.45 -4.27 1.95
C SER A 97 -7.66 -5.17 2.19
N LYS A 98 -7.49 -6.47 2.42
CA LYS A 98 -8.63 -7.36 2.69
C LYS A 98 -9.38 -6.88 3.94
N LYS A 99 -10.70 -6.75 3.84
CA LYS A 99 -11.53 -6.37 4.99
C LYS A 99 -11.48 -7.46 6.05
N ALA A 100 -11.35 -7.06 7.32
CA ALA A 100 -11.30 -7.98 8.45
C ALA A 100 -12.60 -8.81 8.60
N ASN A 101 -13.74 -8.25 8.19
CA ASN A 101 -15.06 -8.89 8.22
C ASN A 101 -15.45 -9.58 6.89
N CYS A 102 -14.49 -9.81 5.98
CA CYS A 102 -14.76 -10.56 4.77
C CYS A 102 -14.49 -12.05 5.02
N ASP A 103 -15.55 -12.85 5.07
CA ASP A 103 -15.51 -14.30 5.31
C ASP A 103 -14.91 -15.10 4.14
N LEU A 104 -14.56 -14.43 3.03
CA LEU A 104 -13.92 -15.07 1.90
C LEU A 104 -12.52 -15.55 2.30
N ALA A 105 -12.26 -16.85 2.15
CA ALA A 105 -10.93 -17.44 2.28
C ALA A 105 -10.04 -17.01 1.09
N LEU A 106 -9.60 -15.75 1.13
CA LEU A 106 -8.71 -15.15 0.13
C LEU A 106 -7.29 -15.04 0.68
N ASP A 107 -6.36 -15.75 0.03
CA ASP A 107 -4.92 -15.54 0.20
C ASP A 107 -4.48 -14.37 -0.70
N MET A 108 -3.91 -13.33 -0.09
CA MET A 108 -3.54 -12.10 -0.80
C MET A 108 -2.36 -12.29 -1.75
N LYS A 109 -1.45 -13.23 -1.48
CA LYS A 109 -0.33 -13.53 -2.36
C LYS A 109 -0.82 -14.30 -3.59
N PHE A 110 -1.71 -15.27 -3.39
CA PHE A 110 -2.39 -15.96 -4.49
C PHE A 110 -3.19 -14.97 -5.36
N PHE A 111 -3.98 -14.09 -4.73
CA PHE A 111 -4.73 -13.06 -5.44
C PHE A 111 -3.81 -12.17 -6.26
N PHE A 112 -2.72 -11.66 -5.67
CA PHE A 112 -1.72 -10.85 -6.36
C PHE A 112 -1.11 -11.57 -7.58
N THR A 113 -0.76 -12.85 -7.46
CA THR A 113 -0.15 -13.62 -8.56
C THR A 113 -1.12 -13.98 -9.69
N ASN A 114 -2.43 -13.99 -9.46
CA ASN A 114 -3.39 -14.42 -10.49
C ASN A 114 -4.29 -13.29 -11.02
N ALA A 115 -4.44 -12.19 -10.28
CA ALA A 115 -5.32 -11.08 -10.67
C ALA A 115 -4.64 -10.00 -11.53
N PHE A 116 -3.31 -10.01 -11.61
CA PHE A 116 -2.52 -8.94 -12.24
C PHE A 116 -1.50 -9.45 -13.29
N PHE A 117 -1.65 -10.70 -13.74
CA PHE A 117 -0.88 -11.34 -14.80
C PHE A 117 -1.76 -11.65 -16.00
#